data_AF-A0A7Y3TBN1-F1
#
_entry.id   AF-A0A7Y3TBN1-F1
#
_cell.length_a   1.000
_cell.length_b   1.000
_cell.length_c   1.000
_cell.angle_alpha   90.00
_cell.angle_beta   90.00
_cell.angle_gamma   90.00
#
_symmetry.space_group_name_H-M   'P 1'
#
loop_
_entity.id
_entity.type
_entity.pdbx_description
1 polymer ?
#
loop_
_entity_poly.entity_id
_entity_poly.type
_entity_poly.pdbx_seq_one_letter_code
_entity_poly.pdbx_strand_id
1 'polypeptide(L)'
;MFCKKIIYVWVLFTCCLAHTQTVNEVFQKVARQYSLAKPLQYKSSYALYKDFDSKKIEESYKGIYYKNADNEVYSKVGETEILNAKTVYLKISHPEKALQISDPVPNYAGDFDIKPLLELCKIEKFVDRKTYWEIRLVAKSYSNLPYSKIIVQITKGFLIQKQTFYYSTVANFSKDYRSPDPHYPRLEIIHTNYNRNPVNASIFNSKTYFTTSAKKEILLAERLKKYEIIDQRVSNK
;
A
#
# COMPACT_ATOMS: atom_id res chain seq x y z
N MET A 1 -4.35 39.85 -49.32
CA MET A 1 -5.32 39.05 -48.53
C MET A 1 -4.87 37.60 -48.25
N PHE A 2 -3.58 37.26 -48.43
CA PHE A 2 -3.06 35.89 -48.25
C PHE A 2 -2.41 35.62 -46.88
N CYS A 3 -1.89 36.65 -46.19
CA CYS A 3 -1.23 36.46 -44.88
C CYS A 3 -2.18 36.12 -43.72
N LYS A 4 -3.49 36.43 -43.82
CA LYS A 4 -4.46 36.10 -42.77
C LYS A 4 -4.84 34.61 -42.72
N LYS A 5 -4.68 33.86 -43.81
CA LYS A 5 -5.03 32.42 -43.86
C LYS A 5 -3.95 31.51 -43.27
N ILE A 6 -2.69 31.97 -43.21
CA ILE A 6 -1.56 31.18 -42.67
C ILE A 6 -1.57 31.15 -41.13
N ILE A 7 -2.08 32.20 -40.48
CA ILE A 7 -2.11 32.32 -39.02
C ILE A 7 -3.08 31.30 -38.39
N TYR A 8 -4.19 30.95 -39.04
CA TYR A 8 -5.12 29.95 -38.52
C TYR A 8 -4.56 28.51 -38.54
N VAL A 9 -3.63 28.21 -39.46
CA VAL A 9 -3.00 26.88 -39.56
C VAL A 9 -1.98 26.64 -38.43
N TRP A 10 -1.31 27.70 -37.98
CA TRP A 10 -0.36 27.62 -36.85
C TRP A 10 -1.05 27.46 -35.49
N VAL A 11 -2.21 28.10 -35.29
CA VAL A 11 -2.99 27.98 -34.03
C VAL A 11 -3.60 26.57 -33.86
N LEU A 12 -3.93 25.89 -34.97
CA LEU A 12 -4.40 24.50 -34.94
C LEU A 12 -3.29 23.49 -34.61
N PHE A 13 -2.03 23.78 -34.95
CA PHE A 13 -0.91 22.87 -34.69
C PHE A 13 -0.40 22.92 -33.23
N THR A 14 -0.61 24.02 -32.52
CA THR A 14 -0.20 24.16 -31.11
C THR A 14 -1.15 23.51 -30.09
N CYS A 15 -2.35 23.10 -30.49
CA CYS A 15 -3.34 22.49 -29.59
C CYS A 15 -3.15 20.96 -29.38
N CYS A 16 -2.18 20.33 -30.04
CA CYS A 16 -2.01 18.88 -30.02
C CYS A 16 -0.81 18.37 -29.20
N LEU A 17 -0.19 19.20 -28.36
CA LEU A 17 0.74 18.71 -27.33
C LEU A 17 -0.05 18.12 -26.16
N ALA A 18 -0.87 17.11 -26.43
CA ALA A 18 -1.39 16.23 -25.39
C ALA A 18 -0.21 15.42 -24.85
N HIS A 19 0.41 15.90 -23.77
CA HIS A 19 1.42 15.14 -23.05
C HIS A 19 0.75 13.95 -22.37
N THR A 20 0.70 12.82 -23.07
CA THR A 20 0.31 11.53 -22.50
C THR A 20 1.38 11.12 -21.51
N GLN A 21 1.06 11.14 -20.22
CA GLN A 21 1.95 10.61 -19.18
C GLN A 21 2.18 9.12 -19.39
N THR A 22 3.33 8.60 -19.00
CA THR A 22 3.58 7.16 -19.00
C THR A 22 3.24 6.51 -17.64
N VAL A 23 2.99 5.19 -17.63
CA VAL A 23 2.76 4.44 -16.38
C VAL A 23 3.95 4.59 -15.41
N ASN A 24 5.17 4.57 -15.95
CA ASN A 24 6.39 4.76 -15.16
C ASN A 24 6.44 6.15 -14.51
N GLU A 25 6.16 7.22 -15.27
CA GLU A 25 6.09 8.58 -14.72
C GLU A 25 5.04 8.72 -13.61
N VAL A 26 3.87 8.10 -13.79
CA VAL A 26 2.82 8.12 -12.77
C VAL A 26 3.30 7.44 -11.50
N PHE A 27 3.88 6.24 -11.58
CA PHE A 27 4.42 5.56 -10.39
C PHE A 27 5.60 6.29 -9.75
N GLN A 28 6.50 6.88 -10.54
CA GLN A 28 7.58 7.71 -10.00
C GLN A 28 7.03 8.92 -9.23
N LYS A 29 5.95 9.54 -9.71
CA LYS A 29 5.31 10.64 -8.97
C LYS A 29 4.59 10.16 -7.71
N VAL A 30 3.97 8.97 -7.73
CA VAL A 30 3.44 8.33 -6.52
C VAL A 30 4.55 8.09 -5.50
N ALA A 31 5.64 7.47 -5.94
CA ALA A 31 6.81 7.19 -5.11
C ALA A 31 7.34 8.46 -4.43
N ARG A 32 7.50 9.54 -5.19
CA ARG A 32 7.87 10.86 -4.66
C ARG A 32 6.87 11.38 -3.64
N GLN A 33 5.56 11.31 -3.91
CA GLN A 33 4.53 11.78 -2.96
C GLN A 33 4.59 11.04 -1.62
N TYR A 34 4.85 9.74 -1.65
CA TYR A 34 4.97 8.92 -0.45
C TYR A 34 6.35 9.03 0.21
N SER A 35 7.40 9.48 -0.48
CA SER A 35 8.74 9.69 0.12
C SER A 35 8.95 11.09 0.71
N LEU A 36 8.12 12.09 0.35
CA LEU A 36 8.19 13.45 0.92
C LEU A 36 8.31 13.42 2.45
N ALA A 37 9.30 14.13 3.01
CA ALA A 37 9.52 14.35 4.44
C ALA A 37 8.44 15.30 5.03
N LYS A 38 7.18 14.89 4.92
CA LYS A 38 5.99 15.57 5.41
C LYS A 38 5.03 14.53 5.96
N PRO A 39 4.24 14.86 7.00
CA PRO A 39 3.25 13.94 7.51
C PRO A 39 2.31 13.47 6.40
N LEU A 40 1.83 12.23 6.49
CA LEU A 40 0.77 11.71 5.62
C LEU A 40 -0.12 10.82 6.46
N GLN A 41 -1.42 11.03 6.36
CA GLN A 41 -2.36 10.08 6.92
C GLN A 41 -3.55 9.87 6.02
N TYR A 42 -4.10 8.66 6.08
CA TYR A 42 -5.34 8.28 5.42
C TYR A 42 -5.97 7.08 6.13
N LYS A 43 -7.26 6.88 5.86
CA LYS A 43 -8.01 5.69 6.26
C LYS A 43 -8.05 4.70 5.10
N SER A 44 -8.10 3.43 5.43
CA SER A 44 -8.20 2.33 4.47
C SER A 44 -9.43 1.49 4.77
N SER A 45 -10.12 1.01 3.73
CA SER A 45 -11.10 -0.05 3.85
C SER A 45 -10.71 -1.21 2.95
N TYR A 46 -10.74 -2.40 3.52
CA TYR A 46 -10.46 -3.67 2.85
C TYR A 46 -11.77 -4.43 2.72
N ALA A 47 -12.07 -4.95 1.54
CA ALA A 47 -13.24 -5.78 1.28
C ALA A 47 -12.81 -7.00 0.46
N LEU A 48 -12.98 -8.19 1.04
CA LEU A 48 -12.76 -9.46 0.39
C LEU A 48 -14.08 -9.96 -0.18
N TYR A 49 -14.04 -10.34 -1.46
CA TYR A 49 -15.15 -10.94 -2.19
C TYR A 49 -14.76 -12.38 -2.54
N LYS A 50 -15.70 -13.31 -2.41
CA LYS A 50 -15.51 -14.73 -2.78
C LYS A 50 -15.05 -14.89 -4.23
N ASP A 51 -15.70 -14.18 -5.15
CA ASP A 51 -15.44 -14.27 -6.58
C ASP A 51 -15.02 -12.93 -7.20
N PHE A 52 -14.46 -13.00 -8.40
CA PHE A 52 -13.98 -11.86 -9.17
C PHE A 52 -15.06 -10.82 -9.51
N ASP A 53 -16.30 -11.25 -9.67
CA ASP A 53 -17.45 -10.43 -10.08
C ASP A 53 -18.47 -10.22 -8.96
N SER A 54 -18.38 -11.01 -7.87
CA SER A 54 -19.25 -10.92 -6.70
C SER A 54 -19.37 -9.48 -6.18
N LYS A 55 -20.58 -9.16 -5.73
CA LYS A 55 -20.94 -7.88 -5.09
C LYS A 55 -21.09 -8.00 -3.58
N LYS A 56 -21.17 -9.24 -3.06
CA LYS A 56 -21.29 -9.50 -1.64
C LYS A 56 -19.91 -9.51 -1.00
N ILE A 57 -19.73 -8.66 0.00
CA ILE A 57 -18.53 -8.64 0.83
C ILE A 57 -18.61 -9.82 1.78
N GLU A 58 -17.56 -10.63 1.79
CA GLU A 58 -17.44 -11.80 2.67
C GLU A 58 -16.68 -11.44 3.94
N GLU A 59 -15.61 -10.65 3.80
CA GLU A 59 -14.88 -10.10 4.93
C GLU A 59 -14.53 -8.64 4.69
N SER A 60 -14.48 -7.85 5.76
CA SER A 60 -14.04 -6.47 5.65
C SER A 60 -13.26 -6.01 6.88
N TYR A 61 -12.28 -5.14 6.63
CA TYR A 61 -11.44 -4.56 7.66
C TYR A 61 -11.31 -3.06 7.43
N LYS A 62 -11.11 -2.34 8.53
CA LYS A 62 -10.66 -0.95 8.48
C LYS A 62 -9.17 -0.91 8.73
N GLY A 63 -8.54 0.11 8.18
CA GLY A 63 -7.17 0.42 8.49
C GLY A 63 -6.92 1.91 8.56
N ILE A 64 -5.75 2.22 9.10
CA ILE A 64 -5.20 3.56 9.19
C ILE A 64 -3.73 3.50 8.79
N TYR A 65 -3.27 4.57 8.15
CA TYR A 65 -1.88 4.76 7.82
C TYR A 65 -1.47 6.13 8.30
N TYR A 66 -0.37 6.20 9.03
CA TYR A 66 0.27 7.41 9.50
C TYR A 66 1.75 7.39 9.12
N LYS A 67 2.24 8.52 8.66
CA LYS A 67 3.63 8.78 8.41
C LYS A 67 3.97 10.15 8.99
N ASN A 68 5.12 10.28 9.65
CA ASN A 68 5.59 11.57 10.16
C ASN A 68 6.60 12.25 9.21
N ALA A 69 7.13 13.42 9.59
CA ALA A 69 8.10 14.15 8.78
C ALA A 69 9.46 13.44 8.67
N ASP A 70 9.76 12.56 9.62
CA ASP A 70 10.96 11.71 9.65
C ASP A 70 10.83 10.43 8.80
N ASN A 71 9.72 10.29 8.06
CA ASN A 71 9.36 9.11 7.29
C ASN A 71 9.13 7.83 8.11
N GLU A 72 8.98 7.93 9.43
CA GLU A 72 8.52 6.80 10.25
C GLU A 72 7.06 6.52 9.93
N VAL A 73 6.70 5.24 9.88
CA VAL A 73 5.38 4.78 9.43
C VAL A 73 4.73 3.95 10.52
N TYR A 74 3.48 4.27 10.82
CA TYR A 74 2.59 3.42 11.58
C TYR A 74 1.41 3.04 10.70
N SER A 75 1.02 1.77 10.71
CA SER A 75 -0.19 1.31 10.06
C SER A 75 -0.91 0.31 10.92
N LYS A 76 -2.25 0.33 10.87
CA LYS A 76 -3.10 -0.70 11.45
C LYS A 76 -4.04 -1.22 10.38
N VAL A 77 -4.16 -2.53 10.26
CA VAL A 77 -5.08 -3.21 9.34
C VAL A 77 -5.83 -4.27 10.14
N GLY A 78 -7.14 -4.08 10.32
CA GLY A 78 -7.90 -4.89 11.26
C GLY A 78 -7.27 -4.85 12.65
N GLU A 79 -6.92 -6.02 13.17
CA GLU A 79 -6.32 -6.22 14.49
C GLU A 79 -4.78 -6.41 14.45
N THR A 80 -4.13 -6.00 13.36
CA THR A 80 -2.67 -6.01 13.24
C THR A 80 -2.11 -4.59 13.17
N GLU A 81 -1.17 -4.26 14.04
CA GLU A 81 -0.40 -3.01 14.01
C GLU A 81 1.00 -3.25 13.43
N ILE A 82 1.51 -2.29 12.67
CA ILE A 82 2.89 -2.28 12.14
C ILE A 82 3.48 -0.89 12.41
N LEU A 83 4.66 -0.84 13.02
CA LEU A 83 5.44 0.37 13.20
C LEU A 83 6.82 0.17 12.54
N ASN A 84 7.21 1.09 11.66
CA ASN A 84 8.57 1.24 11.19
C ASN A 84 9.10 2.59 11.67
N ALA A 85 9.82 2.57 12.80
CA ALA A 85 10.46 3.73 13.39
C ALA A 85 11.96 3.74 13.07
N LYS A 86 12.68 4.83 13.38
CA LYS A 86 14.13 4.96 13.10
C LYS A 86 14.98 3.82 13.67
N THR A 87 14.55 3.22 14.77
CA THR A 87 15.36 2.26 15.54
C THR A 87 14.78 0.86 15.59
N VAL A 88 13.55 0.66 15.10
CA VAL A 88 12.85 -0.62 15.24
C VAL A 88 11.76 -0.77 14.19
N TYR A 89 11.56 -2.01 13.75
CA TYR A 89 10.34 -2.44 13.10
C TYR A 89 9.55 -3.35 14.06
N LEU A 90 8.27 -3.04 14.26
CA LEU A 90 7.35 -3.81 15.08
C LEU A 90 6.19 -4.32 14.24
N LYS A 91 5.79 -5.56 14.47
CA LYS A 91 4.51 -6.12 14.02
C LYS A 91 3.78 -6.71 15.22
N ILE A 92 2.55 -6.27 15.45
CA ILE A 92 1.74 -6.68 16.61
C ILE A 92 0.47 -7.30 16.08
N SER A 93 0.28 -8.58 16.39
CA SER A 93 -0.93 -9.35 16.06
C SER A 93 -1.75 -9.48 17.34
N HIS A 94 -2.85 -8.73 17.47
CA HIS A 94 -3.74 -8.88 18.63
C HIS A 94 -4.48 -10.22 18.68
N PRO A 95 -4.92 -10.83 17.56
CA PRO A 95 -5.57 -12.14 17.58
C PRO A 95 -4.64 -13.24 18.09
N GLU A 96 -3.37 -13.22 17.65
CA GLU A 96 -2.35 -14.21 18.06
C GLU A 96 -1.69 -13.82 19.40
N LYS A 97 -1.95 -12.62 19.93
CA LYS A 97 -1.24 -12.04 21.07
C LYS A 97 0.28 -12.14 20.91
N ALA A 98 0.79 -11.74 19.75
CA ALA A 98 2.21 -11.80 19.43
C ALA A 98 2.74 -10.41 19.07
N LEU A 99 3.96 -10.11 19.53
CA LEU A 99 4.73 -8.92 19.16
C LEU A 99 6.08 -9.36 18.59
N GLN A 100 6.27 -9.06 17.31
CA GLN A 100 7.52 -9.28 16.60
C GLN A 100 8.34 -7.99 16.63
N ILE A 101 9.62 -8.11 16.98
CA ILE A 101 10.61 -7.03 16.97
C ILE A 101 11.68 -7.37 15.95
N SER A 102 11.99 -6.46 15.04
CA SER A 102 13.11 -6.61 14.12
C SER A 102 13.82 -5.28 13.90
N ASP A 103 14.93 -5.32 13.20
CA ASP A 103 15.64 -4.12 12.77
C ASP A 103 14.73 -3.28 11.85
N PRO A 104 14.86 -1.94 11.89
CA PRO A 104 14.03 -1.05 11.09
C PRO A 104 14.25 -1.31 9.59
N VAL A 105 13.17 -1.23 8.82
CA VAL A 105 13.25 -1.31 7.36
C VAL A 105 13.67 0.07 6.85
N PRO A 106 14.70 0.17 5.98
CA PRO A 106 15.09 1.43 5.39
C PRO A 106 13.91 2.16 4.75
N ASN A 107 13.77 3.45 5.07
CA ASN A 107 12.73 4.27 4.48
C ASN A 107 12.96 4.40 2.98
N TYR A 108 11.87 4.25 2.23
CA TYR A 108 11.91 4.34 0.79
C TYR A 108 12.14 5.79 0.31
N ALA A 109 13.13 5.99 -0.58
CA ALA A 109 13.60 7.32 -0.99
C ALA A 109 12.79 7.96 -2.14
N GLY A 110 11.89 7.21 -2.78
CA GLY A 110 11.03 7.74 -3.86
C GLY A 110 11.55 7.49 -5.28
N ASP A 111 12.57 6.67 -5.43
CA ASP A 111 13.19 6.23 -6.67
C ASP A 111 12.53 4.98 -7.24
N PHE A 112 11.27 5.09 -7.70
CA PHE A 112 10.53 3.89 -8.10
C PHE A 112 10.98 3.46 -9.48
N ASP A 113 11.56 2.27 -9.54
CA ASP A 113 11.78 1.56 -10.78
C ASP A 113 10.64 0.58 -11.00
N ILE A 114 9.90 0.77 -12.08
CA ILE A 114 8.83 -0.15 -12.48
C ILE A 114 9.39 -1.45 -13.05
N LYS A 115 10.66 -1.52 -13.47
CA LYS A 115 11.21 -2.70 -14.16
C LYS A 115 11.05 -4.01 -13.37
N PRO A 116 11.37 -4.11 -12.07
CA PRO A 116 11.14 -5.34 -11.31
C PRO A 116 9.66 -5.74 -11.27
N LEU A 117 8.75 -4.76 -11.22
CA LEU A 117 7.32 -5.03 -11.32
C LEU A 117 6.97 -5.57 -12.72
N LEU A 118 7.53 -4.99 -13.78
CA LEU A 118 7.32 -5.44 -15.16
C LEU A 118 8.00 -6.78 -15.48
N GLU A 119 8.91 -7.28 -14.65
CA GLU A 119 9.41 -8.66 -14.77
C GLU A 119 8.28 -9.64 -14.44
N LEU A 120 7.46 -9.33 -13.44
CA LEU A 120 6.39 -10.19 -12.92
C LEU A 120 5.05 -9.98 -13.63
N CYS A 121 4.76 -8.79 -14.14
CA CYS A 121 3.48 -8.46 -14.77
C CYS A 121 3.64 -7.68 -16.09
N LYS A 122 2.56 -7.64 -16.87
CA LYS A 122 2.42 -6.79 -18.06
C LYS A 122 1.41 -5.69 -17.76
N ILE A 123 1.65 -4.49 -18.29
CA ILE A 123 0.63 -3.43 -18.31
C ILE A 123 -0.38 -3.83 -19.39
N GLU A 124 -1.57 -4.28 -18.97
CA GLU A 124 -2.67 -4.55 -19.90
C GLU A 124 -3.30 -3.23 -20.37
N LYS A 125 -3.46 -2.26 -19.46
CA LYS A 125 -4.16 -1.01 -19.76
C LYS A 125 -3.68 0.14 -18.90
N PHE A 126 -3.61 1.32 -19.50
CA PHE A 126 -3.42 2.58 -18.82
C PHE A 126 -4.42 3.61 -19.33
N VAL A 127 -5.21 4.18 -18.43
CA VAL A 127 -6.25 5.16 -18.78
C VAL A 127 -6.11 6.41 -17.92
N ASP A 128 -6.02 7.55 -18.59
CA ASP A 128 -6.23 8.85 -17.97
C ASP A 128 -7.74 9.12 -17.85
N ARG A 129 -8.28 9.10 -16.63
CA ARG A 129 -9.65 9.52 -16.32
C ARG A 129 -9.63 10.95 -15.78
N LYS A 130 -10.77 11.63 -15.84
CA LYS A 130 -10.93 13.01 -15.35
C LYS A 130 -10.39 13.21 -13.92
N THR A 131 -10.60 12.27 -13.01
CA THR A 131 -10.27 12.41 -11.58
C THR A 131 -9.12 11.51 -11.11
N TYR A 132 -8.70 10.52 -11.90
CA TYR A 132 -7.63 9.56 -11.54
C TYR A 132 -6.98 8.95 -12.77
N TRP A 133 -5.82 8.32 -12.61
CA TRP A 133 -5.27 7.36 -13.56
C TRP A 133 -5.64 5.95 -13.15
N GLU A 134 -5.98 5.11 -14.12
CA GLU A 134 -6.22 3.68 -13.91
C GLU A 134 -5.14 2.88 -14.63
N ILE A 135 -4.41 2.07 -13.87
CA ILE A 135 -3.38 1.16 -14.38
C ILE A 135 -3.86 -0.26 -14.10
N ARG A 136 -3.93 -1.08 -15.14
CA ARG A 136 -4.23 -2.50 -15.02
C ARG A 136 -3.01 -3.32 -15.38
N LEU A 137 -2.59 -4.14 -14.43
CA LEU A 137 -1.47 -5.06 -14.53
C LEU A 137 -2.03 -6.50 -14.54
N VAL A 138 -1.47 -7.34 -15.40
CA VAL A 138 -1.80 -8.77 -15.46
C VAL A 138 -0.51 -9.55 -15.26
N ALA A 139 -0.54 -10.56 -14.40
CA ALA A 139 0.61 -11.39 -14.13
C ALA A 139 1.09 -12.08 -15.42
N LYS A 140 2.41 -12.21 -15.58
CA LYS A 140 2.97 -13.07 -16.63
C LYS A 140 2.77 -14.53 -16.26
N SER A 141 2.71 -15.39 -17.28
CA SER A 141 2.76 -16.84 -17.08
C SER A 141 3.97 -17.20 -16.22
N TYR A 142 3.78 -18.12 -15.26
CA TYR A 142 4.81 -18.58 -14.31
C TYR A 142 5.40 -17.50 -13.40
N SER A 143 4.76 -16.32 -13.28
CA SER A 143 5.13 -15.40 -12.20
C SER A 143 4.74 -16.00 -10.85
N ASN A 144 5.57 -15.79 -9.83
CA ASN A 144 5.26 -16.17 -8.45
C ASN A 144 4.29 -15.17 -7.76
N LEU A 145 3.56 -14.37 -8.54
CA LEU A 145 2.58 -13.45 -7.98
C LEU A 145 1.34 -14.22 -7.53
N PRO A 146 0.84 -13.98 -6.29
CA PRO A 146 -0.40 -14.58 -5.81
C PRO A 146 -1.64 -13.96 -6.47
N TYR A 147 -1.45 -13.07 -7.45
CA TYR A 147 -2.51 -12.33 -8.12
C TYR A 147 -2.41 -12.54 -9.62
N SER A 148 -3.55 -12.83 -10.26
CA SER A 148 -3.67 -12.91 -11.71
C SER A 148 -3.77 -11.51 -12.35
N LYS A 149 -4.38 -10.56 -11.63
CA LYS A 149 -4.61 -9.19 -12.10
C LYS A 149 -4.61 -8.20 -10.94
N ILE A 150 -4.05 -7.02 -11.19
CA ILE A 150 -4.02 -5.90 -10.25
C ILE A 150 -4.54 -4.66 -10.97
N ILE A 151 -5.51 -3.97 -10.38
CA ILE A 151 -5.97 -2.66 -10.85
C ILE A 151 -5.59 -1.63 -9.80
N VAL A 152 -4.85 -0.61 -10.21
CA VAL A 152 -4.44 0.50 -9.34
C VAL A 152 -5.07 1.78 -9.88
N GLN A 153 -5.77 2.50 -9.01
CA GLN A 153 -6.28 3.83 -9.30
C GLN A 153 -5.51 4.86 -8.48
N ILE A 154 -5.00 5.88 -9.16
CA ILE A 154 -4.13 6.91 -8.59
C ILE A 154 -4.78 8.27 -8.81
N THR A 155 -5.00 9.04 -7.75
CA THR A 155 -5.57 10.40 -7.86
C THR A 155 -4.68 11.28 -8.73
N LYS A 156 -5.23 12.38 -9.26
CA LYS A 156 -4.42 13.40 -9.95
C LYS A 156 -3.34 14.07 -9.07
N GLY A 157 -3.45 13.93 -7.76
CA GLY A 157 -2.41 14.30 -6.78
C GLY A 157 -1.37 13.22 -6.50
N PHE A 158 -1.34 12.13 -7.28
CA PHE A 158 -0.40 11.01 -7.18
C PHE A 158 -0.47 10.27 -5.83
N LEU A 159 -1.68 10.10 -5.29
CA LEU A 159 -1.96 9.23 -4.15
C LEU A 159 -2.75 8.01 -4.62
N ILE A 160 -2.43 6.82 -4.12
CA ILE A 160 -3.13 5.58 -4.50
C ILE A 160 -4.49 5.59 -3.85
N GLN A 161 -5.59 5.75 -4.60
CA GLN A 161 -6.95 5.80 -4.03
C GLN A 161 -7.63 4.44 -3.92
N LYS A 162 -7.35 3.52 -4.84
CA LYS A 162 -7.96 2.20 -4.87
C LYS A 162 -7.00 1.19 -5.46
N GLN A 163 -6.96 0.01 -4.87
CA GLN A 163 -6.29 -1.16 -5.42
C GLN A 163 -7.28 -2.32 -5.43
N THR A 164 -7.28 -3.08 -6.51
CA THR A 164 -8.08 -4.31 -6.63
C THR A 164 -7.16 -5.43 -7.05
N PHE A 165 -7.06 -6.45 -6.20
CA PHE A 165 -6.26 -7.65 -6.41
C PHE A 165 -7.18 -8.82 -6.71
N TYR A 166 -6.94 -9.49 -7.84
CA TYR A 166 -7.62 -10.72 -8.23
C TYR A 166 -6.65 -11.87 -7.97
N TYR A 167 -6.98 -12.78 -7.07
CA TYR A 167 -6.08 -13.86 -6.68
C TYR A 167 -5.89 -14.87 -7.82
N SER A 168 -4.70 -15.45 -7.94
CA SER A 168 -4.40 -16.51 -8.91
C SER A 168 -4.69 -17.91 -8.34
N THR A 169 -4.95 -18.03 -7.04
CA THR A 169 -5.20 -19.28 -6.34
C THR A 169 -6.61 -19.35 -5.79
N VAL A 170 -7.14 -20.57 -5.73
CA VAL A 170 -8.42 -20.88 -5.10
C VAL A 170 -8.29 -20.78 -3.58
N ALA A 171 -9.26 -20.14 -2.93
CA ALA A 171 -9.44 -20.16 -1.48
C ALA A 171 -10.71 -20.96 -1.14
N ASN A 172 -10.64 -21.78 -0.08
CA ASN A 172 -11.80 -22.48 0.45
C ASN A 172 -12.50 -21.59 1.50
N PHE A 173 -13.76 -21.23 1.24
CA PHE A 173 -14.56 -20.41 2.15
C PHE A 173 -15.47 -21.22 3.08
N SER A 174 -15.41 -22.55 3.01
CA SER A 174 -16.15 -23.42 3.91
C SER A 174 -15.41 -23.59 5.23
N LYS A 175 -16.18 -23.64 6.33
CA LYS A 175 -15.68 -24.05 7.64
C LYS A 175 -15.66 -25.57 7.80
N ASP A 176 -16.35 -26.30 6.92
CA ASP A 176 -16.39 -27.76 6.91
C ASP A 176 -15.45 -28.31 5.83
N TYR A 177 -14.46 -29.09 6.28
CA TYR A 177 -13.50 -29.74 5.39
C TYR A 177 -14.16 -30.74 4.44
N ARG A 178 -15.30 -31.34 4.83
CA ARG A 178 -16.01 -32.33 4.01
C ARG A 178 -16.87 -31.71 2.92
N SER A 179 -17.09 -30.39 2.99
CA SER A 179 -17.95 -29.65 2.06
C SER A 179 -17.21 -28.40 1.57
N PRO A 180 -16.17 -28.55 0.71
CA PRO A 180 -15.34 -27.43 0.28
C PRO A 180 -16.15 -26.42 -0.56
N ASP A 181 -15.82 -25.15 -0.38
CA ASP A 181 -16.42 -24.00 -1.09
C ASP A 181 -15.30 -23.21 -1.81
N PRO A 182 -14.75 -23.76 -2.91
CA PRO A 182 -13.59 -23.21 -3.60
C PRO A 182 -13.94 -22.02 -4.49
N HIS A 183 -13.31 -20.86 -4.25
CA HIS A 183 -13.50 -19.67 -5.07
C HIS A 183 -12.20 -18.95 -5.40
N TYR A 184 -12.22 -18.08 -6.43
CA TYR A 184 -11.11 -17.18 -6.75
C TYR A 184 -11.39 -15.78 -6.19
N PRO A 185 -10.80 -15.42 -5.04
CA PRO A 185 -11.17 -14.19 -4.37
C PRO A 185 -10.69 -12.93 -5.07
N ARG A 186 -11.36 -11.83 -4.74
CA ARG A 186 -10.94 -10.47 -5.09
C ARG A 186 -10.86 -9.63 -3.82
N LEU A 187 -9.72 -8.99 -3.60
CA LEU A 187 -9.54 -8.00 -2.53
C LEU A 187 -9.61 -6.59 -3.11
N GLU A 188 -10.46 -5.76 -2.53
CA GLU A 188 -10.49 -4.33 -2.81
C GLU A 188 -9.97 -3.54 -1.60
N ILE A 189 -9.04 -2.62 -1.85
CA ILE A 189 -8.51 -1.68 -0.87
C ILE A 189 -8.85 -0.28 -1.36
N ILE A 190 -9.51 0.51 -0.52
CA ILE A 190 -9.86 1.90 -0.84
C ILE A 190 -9.29 2.79 0.25
N HIS A 191 -8.62 3.86 -0.16
CA HIS A 191 -7.97 4.82 0.71
C HIS A 191 -8.69 6.17 0.63
N THR A 192 -9.03 6.73 1.79
CA THR A 192 -9.82 7.96 1.92
C THR A 192 -9.25 8.91 2.96
N ASN A 193 -9.73 10.14 2.99
CA ASN A 193 -9.40 11.17 3.99
C ASN A 193 -7.90 11.48 4.08
N TYR A 194 -7.23 11.55 2.95
CA TYR A 194 -5.83 11.99 2.88
C TYR A 194 -5.67 13.36 3.51
N ASN A 195 -4.69 13.48 4.39
CA ASN A 195 -4.24 14.78 4.84
C ASN A 195 -2.77 14.75 5.24
N ARG A 196 -2.19 15.94 5.37
CA ARG A 196 -0.78 16.17 5.71
C ARG A 196 -0.62 16.73 7.13
N ASN A 197 -1.66 16.62 7.96
CA ASN A 197 -1.60 17.08 9.35
C ASN A 197 -0.78 16.09 10.17
N PRO A 198 0.06 16.57 11.11
CA PRO A 198 0.80 15.68 12.01
C PRO A 198 -0.18 14.90 12.90
N VAL A 199 0.23 13.68 13.28
CA VAL A 199 -0.45 12.87 14.30
C VAL A 199 0.38 12.87 15.58
N ASN A 200 -0.16 12.29 16.66
CA ASN A 200 0.55 12.19 17.93
C ASN A 200 1.89 11.46 17.76
N ALA A 201 2.99 12.15 18.11
CA ALA A 201 4.35 11.63 17.97
C ALA A 201 4.61 10.38 18.81
N SER A 202 3.85 10.15 19.89
CA SER A 202 4.00 8.98 20.75
C SER A 202 3.80 7.67 20.01
N ILE A 203 2.99 7.65 18.94
CA ILE A 203 2.75 6.47 18.09
C ILE A 203 4.05 5.95 17.46
N PHE A 204 5.00 6.84 17.16
CA PHE A 204 6.28 6.46 16.55
C PHE A 204 7.35 6.12 17.58
N ASN A 205 7.09 6.34 18.87
CA ASN A 205 8.03 6.07 19.93
C ASN A 205 7.91 4.61 20.40
N SER A 206 8.95 3.81 20.16
CA SER A 206 9.02 2.40 20.55
C SER A 206 8.78 2.16 22.05
N LYS A 207 9.11 3.15 22.91
CA LYS A 207 8.87 3.08 24.36
C LYS A 207 7.39 2.98 24.74
N THR A 208 6.48 3.34 23.83
CA THR A 208 5.03 3.16 24.04
C THR A 208 4.57 1.70 23.86
N TYR A 209 5.44 0.86 23.31
CA TYR A 209 5.18 -0.56 23.04
C TYR A 209 6.01 -1.44 23.97
N PHE A 210 7.30 -1.15 24.13
CA PHE A 210 8.20 -1.89 25.01
C PHE A 210 9.39 -1.03 25.45
N THR A 211 10.03 -1.43 26.54
CA THR A 211 11.32 -0.88 26.98
C THR A 211 12.32 -2.00 27.17
N THR A 212 13.60 -1.67 27.33
CA THR A 212 14.64 -2.64 27.63
C THR A 212 15.18 -2.36 29.04
N SER A 213 15.18 -3.37 29.89
CA SER A 213 15.68 -3.27 31.27
C SER A 213 17.20 -3.13 31.27
N ALA A 214 17.78 -2.76 32.43
CA ALA A 214 19.23 -2.74 32.61
C ALA A 214 19.90 -4.10 32.35
N LYS A 215 19.15 -5.21 32.47
CA LYS A 215 19.60 -6.57 32.18
C LYS A 215 19.38 -7.00 30.72
N LYS A 216 19.06 -6.05 29.83
CA LYS A 216 18.71 -6.30 28.42
C LYS A 216 17.43 -7.10 28.19
N GLU A 217 16.56 -7.23 29.20
CA GLU A 217 15.26 -7.89 29.05
C GLU A 217 14.25 -6.93 28.40
N ILE A 218 13.41 -7.45 27.51
CA ILE A 218 12.33 -6.67 26.90
C ILE A 218 11.13 -6.65 27.84
N LEU A 219 10.71 -5.45 28.24
CA LEU A 219 9.55 -5.22 29.10
C LEU A 219 8.44 -4.57 28.27
N LEU A 220 7.38 -5.32 28.01
CA LEU A 220 6.23 -4.84 27.25
C LEU A 220 5.40 -3.82 28.04
N ALA A 221 4.80 -2.87 27.32
CA ALA A 221 3.81 -1.97 27.89
C ALA A 221 2.60 -2.76 28.42
N GLU A 222 1.88 -2.21 29.40
CA GLU A 222 0.79 -2.92 30.10
C GLU A 222 -0.26 -3.51 29.13
N ARG A 223 -0.61 -2.76 28.06
CA ARG A 223 -1.55 -3.21 27.03
C ARG A 223 -1.10 -4.46 26.25
N LEU A 224 0.19 -4.78 26.28
CA LEU A 224 0.84 -5.88 25.57
C LEU A 224 1.44 -6.93 26.52
N LYS A 225 1.27 -6.80 27.83
CA LYS A 225 1.94 -7.64 28.84
C LYS A 225 1.70 -9.15 28.71
N LYS A 226 0.58 -9.54 28.09
CA LYS A 226 0.21 -10.95 27.84
C LYS A 226 0.64 -11.45 26.46
N TYR A 227 1.46 -10.70 25.74
CA TYR A 227 1.87 -11.02 24.38
C TYR A 227 3.17 -11.81 24.40
N GLU A 228 3.28 -12.77 23.50
CA GLU A 228 4.53 -13.44 23.20
C GLU A 228 5.47 -12.51 22.43
N ILE A 229 6.75 -12.52 22.79
CA ILE A 229 7.78 -11.71 22.14
C ILE A 229 8.55 -12.59 21.15
N ILE A 230 8.61 -12.16 19.90
CA ILE A 230 9.42 -12.76 18.85
C ILE A 230 10.50 -11.75 18.45
N ASP A 231 11.68 -11.85 19.04
CA ASP A 231 12.81 -10.95 18.73
C ASP A 231 13.65 -11.52 17.59
N GLN A 232 13.67 -10.81 16.47
CA GLN A 232 14.41 -11.16 15.24
C GLN A 232 15.51 -10.15 14.92
N ARG A 233 15.79 -9.20 15.82
CA ARG A 233 16.92 -8.28 15.63
C ARG A 233 18.20 -9.09 15.56
N VAL A 234 19.07 -8.75 14.62
CA VAL A 234 20.38 -9.40 14.55
C VAL A 234 21.14 -8.94 15.79
N SER A 235 21.39 -9.87 16.73
CA SER A 235 22.40 -9.63 17.75
C SER A 235 23.73 -9.49 17.04
N ASN A 236 24.18 -8.25 16.83
CA ASN A 236 25.60 -8.01 16.56
C ASN A 236 26.35 -8.66 17.73
N LYS A 237 26.97 -9.82 17.45
CA LYS A 237 28.02 -10.38 18.28
C LYS A 237 29.23 -9.47 18.22
#